data_AF-A0A7Y5L666-F1
#
_entry.id   AF-A0A7Y5L666-F1
#
_cell.length_a   1.000
_cell.length_b   1.000
_cell.length_c   1.000
_cell.angle_alpha   90.00
_cell.angle_beta   90.00
_cell.angle_gamma   90.00
#
_symmetry.space_group_name_H-M   'P 1'
#
loop_
_entity.id
_entity.type
_entity.pdbx_description
1 polymer ?
#
loop_
_entity_poly.entity_id
_entity_poly.type
_entity_poly.pdbx_seq_one_letter_code
_entity_poly.pdbx_strand_id
1 'polypeptide(L)'
;MKKIGNVLAKPFMPFVRLLAGNRKRQMLFFLFLLPLPLTLFVLAVALPVRQHTFEEPPPAAMIADTTHHVRLKEPEDEAEKQALAQRRLTLDIEEAYWKARQQMSRGDSIGLVINLTDSLVALEVKGVPMRQCKIIRYEMSRALDHLRAKGRLRFWLASPFVLQRELATLPKAPIRVIEAPKDTIEAEQRKTEISLEDRDVHFTWEFDRNLTIVVEQEQTPSWEGRVQKLWYDTQRTWNTARAAADSLSQKTLPQHRFWIALELHRDDAKAIYRALPQKAMLALHL
;
A
#
# COMPACT_ATOMS: atom_id res chain seq x y z
N MET A 1 -51.74 8.34 14.20
CA MET A 1 -50.35 8.45 14.72
C MET A 1 -50.33 8.35 16.25
N LYS A 2 -50.13 7.15 16.81
CA LYS A 2 -49.70 6.89 18.21
C LYS A 2 -49.74 5.40 18.48
N LYS A 3 -48.59 4.71 18.45
CA LYS A 3 -48.28 3.43 19.15
C LYS A 3 -47.02 2.76 18.56
N ILE A 4 -45.83 3.34 18.77
CA ILE A 4 -44.55 2.59 18.64
C ILE A 4 -43.55 2.95 19.78
N GLY A 5 -43.85 3.93 20.64
CA GLY A 5 -42.86 4.47 21.59
C GLY A 5 -42.68 3.75 22.94
N ASN A 6 -43.02 2.46 23.12
CA ASN A 6 -43.01 1.87 24.47
C ASN A 6 -42.36 0.48 24.64
N VAL A 7 -41.56 0.03 23.68
CA VAL A 7 -40.88 -1.29 23.78
C VAL A 7 -39.38 -1.18 24.07
N LEU A 8 -38.73 -0.03 23.84
CA LEU A 8 -37.27 0.10 24.03
C LEU A 8 -36.82 0.62 25.41
N ALA A 9 -37.72 1.09 26.28
CA ALA A 9 -37.33 1.75 27.53
C ALA A 9 -37.11 0.81 28.72
N LYS A 10 -37.50 -0.48 28.61
CA LYS A 10 -37.48 -1.40 29.77
C LYS A 10 -36.12 -2.04 30.12
N PRO A 11 -35.16 -2.30 29.21
CA PRO A 11 -33.88 -2.88 29.62
C PRO A 11 -32.87 -1.84 30.16
N PHE A 12 -33.12 -0.54 29.95
CA PHE A 12 -32.20 0.54 30.35
C PHE A 12 -32.48 1.18 31.72
N MET A 13 -33.68 1.00 32.30
CA MET A 13 -34.02 1.53 33.62
C MET A 13 -33.15 1.02 34.79
N PRO A 14 -32.66 -0.25 34.84
CA PRO A 14 -31.74 -0.65 35.92
C PRO A 14 -30.37 0.01 35.78
N PHE A 15 -29.96 0.36 34.56
CA PHE A 15 -28.66 0.99 34.27
C PHE A 15 -28.61 2.44 34.77
N VAL A 16 -29.68 3.21 34.53
CA VAL A 16 -29.79 4.60 34.99
C VAL A 16 -29.93 4.70 36.51
N ARG A 17 -30.61 3.73 37.16
CA ARG A 17 -30.69 3.65 38.63
C ARG A 17 -29.36 3.29 39.30
N LEU A 18 -28.51 2.48 38.67
CA LEU A 18 -27.16 2.17 39.16
C LEU A 18 -26.25 3.42 39.15
N LEU A 19 -26.46 4.30 38.16
CA LEU A 19 -25.76 5.58 38.01
C LEU A 19 -26.28 6.69 38.93
N ALA A 20 -27.46 6.57 39.56
CA ALA A 20 -28.06 7.69 40.29
C ALA A 20 -27.89 7.68 41.82
N GLY A 21 -27.26 6.65 42.42
CA GLY A 21 -27.40 6.42 43.86
C GLY A 21 -26.18 6.53 44.76
N ASN A 22 -24.94 6.49 44.25
CA ASN A 22 -23.76 6.52 45.12
C ASN A 22 -22.46 6.83 44.36
N ARG A 23 -21.77 7.92 44.72
CA ARG A 23 -20.47 8.35 44.15
C ARG A 23 -19.44 7.22 44.15
N LYS A 24 -19.40 6.39 45.21
CA LYS A 24 -18.51 5.22 45.32
C LYS A 24 -18.81 4.12 44.29
N ARG A 25 -20.08 3.88 43.95
CA ARG A 25 -20.49 2.87 42.96
C ARG A 25 -20.25 3.34 41.53
N GLN A 26 -20.42 4.64 41.26
CA GLN A 26 -20.03 5.26 39.99
C GLN A 26 -18.51 5.14 39.78
N MET A 27 -17.71 5.43 40.81
CA MET A 27 -16.25 5.35 40.72
C MET A 27 -15.76 3.92 40.46
N LEU A 28 -16.34 2.92 41.17
CA LEU A 28 -16.07 1.49 40.91
C LEU A 28 -16.48 1.05 39.50
N PHE A 29 -17.62 1.55 39.00
CA PHE A 29 -18.06 1.27 37.64
C PHE A 29 -17.09 1.82 36.59
N PHE A 30 -16.66 3.09 36.73
CA PHE A 30 -15.65 3.67 35.83
C PHE A 30 -14.28 3.00 35.96
N LEU A 31 -13.89 2.58 37.18
CA LEU A 31 -12.65 1.84 37.42
C LEU A 31 -12.61 0.50 36.66
N PHE A 32 -13.74 -0.20 36.56
CA PHE A 32 -13.86 -1.46 35.81
C PHE A 32 -14.13 -1.26 34.31
N LEU A 33 -14.74 -0.15 33.91
CA LEU A 33 -15.00 0.18 32.50
C LEU A 33 -13.73 0.63 31.76
N LEU A 34 -12.81 1.29 32.45
CA LEU A 34 -11.60 1.88 31.87
C LEU A 34 -10.55 0.84 31.36
N PRO A 35 -10.31 -0.31 32.01
CA PRO A 35 -9.38 -1.32 31.49
C PRO A 35 -9.99 -2.18 30.38
N LEU A 36 -11.31 -2.26 30.24
CA LEU A 36 -11.99 -3.11 29.26
C LEU A 36 -11.67 -2.77 27.79
N PRO A 37 -11.61 -1.50 27.35
CA PRO A 37 -11.14 -1.19 25.99
C PRO A 37 -9.65 -1.46 25.82
N LEU A 38 -8.83 -1.30 26.87
CA LEU A 38 -7.39 -1.57 26.83
C LEU A 38 -7.10 -3.07 26.66
N THR A 39 -7.82 -3.93 27.37
CA THR A 39 -7.70 -5.39 27.22
C THR A 39 -8.19 -5.86 25.86
N LEU A 40 -9.28 -5.29 25.35
CA LEU A 40 -9.80 -5.60 24.02
C LEU A 40 -8.84 -5.14 22.91
N PHE A 41 -8.17 -3.99 23.09
CA PHE A 41 -7.10 -3.53 22.20
C PHE A 41 -5.89 -4.46 22.22
N VAL A 42 -5.41 -4.88 23.41
CA VAL A 42 -4.29 -5.83 23.52
C VAL A 42 -4.66 -7.18 22.91
N LEU A 43 -5.88 -7.67 23.11
CA LEU A 43 -6.34 -8.97 22.59
C LEU A 43 -6.54 -8.93 21.06
N ALA A 44 -7.03 -7.82 20.51
CA ALA A 44 -7.20 -7.65 19.05
C ALA A 44 -5.89 -7.39 18.30
N VAL A 45 -4.92 -6.73 18.94
CA VAL A 45 -3.66 -6.30 18.27
C VAL A 45 -2.50 -7.27 18.54
N ALA A 46 -2.37 -7.86 19.73
CA ALA A 46 -1.19 -8.65 20.11
C ALA A 46 -1.32 -10.16 19.78
N LEU A 47 -2.52 -10.73 19.77
CA LEU A 47 -2.72 -12.16 19.47
C LEU A 47 -2.51 -12.60 18.01
N PRO A 48 -2.81 -11.80 16.95
CA PRO A 48 -2.63 -12.28 15.58
C PRO A 48 -1.15 -12.40 15.16
N VAL A 49 -0.19 -12.03 16.03
CA VAL A 49 1.25 -12.14 15.75
C VAL A 49 1.75 -13.59 15.74
N ARG A 50 1.04 -14.56 16.34
CA ARG A 50 1.58 -15.90 16.59
C ARG A 50 1.12 -17.04 15.69
N GLN A 51 0.12 -16.87 14.82
CA GLN A 51 -0.42 -17.99 14.05
C GLN A 51 -0.71 -17.59 12.60
N HIS A 52 0.30 -17.75 11.74
CA HIS A 52 0.11 -17.70 10.29
C HIS A 52 0.45 -19.06 9.66
N THR A 53 -0.57 -19.79 9.23
CA THR A 53 -0.48 -20.69 8.09
C THR A 53 -0.93 -19.91 6.86
N PHE A 54 -0.03 -19.78 5.89
CA PHE A 54 -0.31 -19.11 4.61
C PHE A 54 -1.25 -19.99 3.80
N GLU A 55 -2.38 -19.43 3.35
CA GLU A 55 -3.22 -20.04 2.33
C GLU A 55 -2.62 -19.73 0.96
N GLU A 56 -2.35 -20.77 0.18
CA GLU A 56 -1.62 -20.68 -1.07
C GLU A 56 -2.50 -20.02 -2.15
N PRO A 57 -2.02 -19.01 -2.88
CA PRO A 57 -2.66 -18.65 -4.13
C PRO A 57 -2.54 -19.85 -5.09
N PRO A 58 -3.61 -20.18 -5.85
CA PRO A 58 -3.59 -21.30 -6.76
C PRO A 58 -2.42 -21.16 -7.73
N PRO A 59 -1.67 -22.25 -7.99
CA PRO A 59 -0.51 -22.19 -8.88
C PRO A 59 -0.96 -21.65 -10.23
N ALA A 60 -0.46 -20.47 -10.59
CA ALA A 60 -0.58 -19.96 -11.95
C ALA A 60 -0.05 -21.04 -12.88
N ALA A 61 -0.88 -21.46 -13.84
CA ALA A 61 -0.60 -22.55 -14.77
C ALA A 61 0.85 -22.43 -15.27
N MET A 62 1.68 -23.40 -14.87
CA MET A 62 3.04 -23.53 -15.38
C MET A 62 2.95 -23.73 -16.88
N ILE A 63 3.32 -22.71 -17.65
CA ILE A 63 3.67 -22.88 -19.05
C ILE A 63 4.91 -23.77 -19.04
N ALA A 64 4.81 -24.95 -19.65
CA ALA A 64 5.86 -25.94 -19.72
C ALA A 64 7.10 -25.31 -20.38
N ASP A 65 8.09 -24.98 -19.57
CA ASP A 65 9.36 -24.43 -20.02
C ASP A 65 10.27 -25.59 -20.44
N THR A 66 10.77 -25.55 -21.67
CA THR A 66 11.61 -26.60 -22.24
C THR A 66 13.05 -26.35 -21.78
N THR A 67 13.34 -26.65 -20.51
CA THR A 67 14.68 -26.40 -19.96
C THR A 67 15.64 -27.52 -20.35
N HIS A 68 16.69 -27.18 -21.11
CA HIS A 68 17.84 -28.07 -21.34
C HIS A 68 18.51 -28.41 -20.00
N HIS A 69 18.42 -29.67 -19.57
CA HIS A 69 19.07 -30.14 -18.34
C HIS A 69 20.58 -30.29 -18.56
N VAL A 70 21.35 -29.23 -18.32
CA VAL A 70 22.80 -29.33 -18.15
C VAL A 70 23.05 -29.92 -16.76
N ARG A 71 23.53 -31.17 -16.69
CA ARG A 71 23.84 -31.85 -15.43
C ARG A 71 25.15 -31.28 -14.86
N LEU A 72 25.03 -30.34 -13.93
CA LEU A 72 26.16 -29.80 -13.19
C LEU A 72 26.65 -30.83 -12.17
N LYS A 73 27.97 -30.88 -11.95
CA LYS A 73 28.61 -31.72 -10.92
C LYS A 73 28.11 -31.26 -9.55
N GLU A 74 27.57 -32.18 -8.75
CA GLU A 74 27.09 -31.86 -7.40
C GLU A 74 28.29 -31.52 -6.50
N PRO A 75 28.30 -30.35 -5.84
CA PRO A 75 29.41 -29.95 -4.97
C PRO A 75 29.45 -30.84 -3.72
N GLU A 76 30.66 -31.27 -3.34
CA GLU A 76 30.89 -32.19 -2.22
C GLU A 76 30.85 -31.44 -0.87
N ASP A 77 31.19 -30.15 -0.86
CA ASP A 77 31.26 -29.30 0.34
C ASP A 77 29.93 -28.63 0.70
N GLU A 78 29.54 -28.68 1.98
CA GLU A 78 28.30 -28.07 2.49
C GLU A 78 28.26 -26.55 2.34
N ALA A 79 29.41 -25.87 2.45
CA ALA A 79 29.52 -24.43 2.23
C ALA A 79 29.26 -24.05 0.77
N GLU A 80 29.76 -24.86 -0.17
CA GLU A 80 29.56 -24.66 -1.61
C GLU A 80 28.10 -24.94 -2.01
N LYS A 81 27.46 -25.97 -1.42
CA LYS A 81 26.02 -26.24 -1.59
C LYS A 81 25.17 -25.05 -1.13
N GLN A 82 25.49 -24.45 0.01
CA GLN A 82 24.75 -23.29 0.52
C GLN A 82 24.94 -22.06 -0.37
N ALA A 83 26.16 -21.79 -0.83
CA ALA A 83 26.44 -20.70 -1.76
C ALA A 83 25.70 -20.88 -3.09
N LEU A 84 25.69 -22.10 -3.63
CA LEU A 84 24.98 -22.43 -4.87
C LEU A 84 23.46 -22.31 -4.70
N ALA A 85 22.91 -22.73 -3.56
CA ALA A 85 21.49 -22.56 -3.25
C ALA A 85 21.09 -21.08 -3.18
N GLN A 86 21.90 -20.24 -2.53
CA GLN A 86 21.67 -18.79 -2.49
C GLN A 86 21.75 -18.17 -3.88
N ARG A 87 22.76 -18.55 -4.68
CA ARG A 87 22.92 -18.09 -6.06
C ARG A 87 21.69 -18.42 -6.91
N ARG A 88 21.18 -19.65 -6.79
CA ARG A 88 19.97 -20.09 -7.48
C ARG A 88 18.75 -19.25 -7.08
N LEU A 89 18.56 -19.01 -5.78
CA LEU A 89 17.43 -18.19 -5.32
C LEU A 89 17.48 -16.75 -5.87
N THR A 90 18.67 -16.15 -5.95
CA THR A 90 18.83 -14.82 -6.57
C THR A 90 18.46 -14.85 -8.05
N LEU A 91 18.91 -15.87 -8.81
CA LEU A 91 18.57 -16.01 -10.22
C LEU A 91 17.08 -16.26 -10.43
N ASP A 92 16.43 -17.06 -9.59
CA ASP A 92 14.98 -17.30 -9.65
C ASP A 92 14.18 -16.00 -9.43
N ILE A 93 14.64 -15.11 -8.54
CA ILE A 93 14.01 -13.81 -8.26
C ILE A 93 14.19 -12.88 -9.46
N GLU A 94 15.39 -12.84 -10.02
CA GLU A 94 15.70 -12.03 -11.21
C GLU A 94 14.87 -12.49 -12.41
N GLU A 95 14.77 -13.81 -12.63
CA GLU A 95 13.92 -14.39 -13.67
C GLU A 95 12.44 -14.02 -13.48
N ALA A 96 11.93 -14.10 -12.24
CA ALA A 96 10.56 -13.70 -11.92
C ALA A 96 10.29 -12.23 -12.23
N TYR A 97 11.24 -11.34 -11.92
CA TYR A 97 11.18 -9.92 -12.26
C TYR A 97 11.12 -9.69 -13.78
N TRP A 98 12.00 -10.35 -14.54
CA TRP A 98 12.01 -10.24 -16.01
C TRP A 98 10.72 -10.77 -16.64
N LYS A 99 10.18 -11.88 -16.12
CA LYS A 99 8.87 -12.43 -16.55
C LYS A 99 7.74 -11.44 -16.29
N ALA A 100 7.70 -10.83 -15.11
CA ALA A 100 6.68 -9.83 -14.78
C ALA A 100 6.78 -8.58 -15.66
N ARG A 101 8.00 -8.07 -15.89
CA ARG A 101 8.25 -6.91 -16.77
C ARG A 101 7.92 -7.22 -18.23
N GLN A 102 8.23 -8.42 -18.71
CA GLN A 102 7.84 -8.88 -20.05
C GLN A 102 6.32 -9.02 -20.18
N GLN A 103 5.62 -9.49 -19.15
CA GLN A 103 4.16 -9.56 -19.18
C GLN A 103 3.54 -8.16 -19.20
N MET A 104 4.10 -7.22 -18.43
CA MET A 104 3.69 -5.82 -18.42
C MET A 104 3.91 -5.14 -19.79
N SER A 105 5.02 -5.43 -20.48
CA SER A 105 5.34 -4.83 -21.77
C SER A 105 4.43 -5.27 -22.91
N ARG A 106 3.67 -6.36 -22.75
CA ARG A 106 2.63 -6.77 -23.71
C ARG A 106 1.45 -5.80 -23.74
N GLY A 107 1.26 -4.99 -22.71
CA GLY A 107 0.22 -3.98 -22.64
C GLY A 107 0.65 -2.66 -23.28
N ASP A 108 -0.34 -1.90 -23.78
CA ASP A 108 -0.15 -0.54 -24.32
C ASP A 108 -0.24 0.56 -23.25
N SER A 109 -0.46 0.19 -21.98
CA SER A 109 -0.58 1.13 -20.86
C SER A 109 0.77 1.46 -20.23
N ILE A 110 0.85 2.62 -19.57
CA ILE A 110 2.00 2.99 -18.75
C ILE A 110 2.10 2.03 -17.57
N GLY A 111 3.24 1.35 -17.46
CA GLY A 111 3.63 0.50 -16.35
C GLY A 111 4.60 1.22 -15.41
N LEU A 112 4.64 0.75 -14.17
CA LEU A 112 5.56 1.18 -13.14
C LEU A 112 6.62 0.10 -12.95
N VAL A 113 7.89 0.48 -12.89
CA VAL A 113 8.98 -0.41 -12.51
C VAL A 113 9.67 0.18 -11.30
N ILE A 114 9.76 -0.60 -10.23
CA ILE A 114 10.48 -0.21 -9.02
C ILE A 114 11.62 -1.20 -8.83
N ASN A 115 12.83 -0.68 -8.89
CA ASN A 115 14.04 -1.43 -8.62
C ASN A 115 14.66 -0.92 -7.32
N LEU A 116 14.50 -1.69 -6.24
CA LEU A 116 15.06 -1.32 -4.94
C LEU A 116 16.56 -1.61 -4.87
N THR A 117 17.06 -2.59 -5.63
CA THR A 117 18.48 -2.92 -5.72
C THR A 117 19.28 -1.75 -6.29
N ASP A 118 18.80 -1.15 -7.38
CA ASP A 118 19.44 0.00 -8.03
C ASP A 118 18.89 1.35 -7.52
N SER A 119 17.93 1.34 -6.59
CA SER A 119 17.24 2.54 -6.08
C SER A 119 16.66 3.43 -7.19
N LEU A 120 15.93 2.82 -8.13
CA LEU A 120 15.32 3.49 -9.29
C LEU A 120 13.83 3.19 -9.40
N VAL A 121 13.06 4.22 -9.74
CA VAL A 121 11.66 4.10 -10.18
C VAL A 121 11.58 4.54 -11.63
N ALA A 122 11.00 3.71 -12.49
CA ALA A 122 10.82 4.02 -13.90
C ALA A 122 9.35 3.89 -14.32
N LEU A 123 8.92 4.80 -15.20
CA LEU A 123 7.68 4.65 -15.96
C LEU A 123 8.03 4.05 -17.31
N GLU A 124 7.34 2.98 -17.69
CA GLU A 124 7.61 2.26 -18.93
C GLU A 124 6.36 2.10 -19.78
N VAL A 125 6.54 2.12 -21.10
CA VAL A 125 5.50 1.74 -22.07
C VAL A 125 6.12 0.73 -23.02
N LYS A 126 5.50 -0.43 -23.17
CA LYS A 126 6.03 -1.53 -24.01
C LYS A 126 7.48 -1.92 -23.68
N GLY A 127 7.87 -1.80 -22.41
CA GLY A 127 9.23 -2.09 -21.94
C GLY A 127 10.26 -0.99 -22.24
N VAL A 128 9.86 0.15 -22.81
CA VAL A 128 10.72 1.31 -23.02
C VAL A 128 10.56 2.27 -21.84
N PRO A 129 11.65 2.63 -21.12
CA PRO A 129 11.59 3.59 -20.03
C PRO A 129 11.36 5.00 -20.58
N MET A 130 10.25 5.63 -20.18
CA MET A 130 9.90 7.01 -20.56
C MET A 130 10.44 8.03 -19.55
N ARG A 131 10.43 7.69 -18.26
CA ARG A 131 10.94 8.53 -17.18
C ARG A 131 11.60 7.64 -16.15
N GLN A 132 12.76 8.06 -15.66
CA GLN A 132 13.46 7.41 -14.55
C GLN A 132 13.69 8.44 -13.45
N CYS A 133 13.46 8.02 -12.22
CA CYS A 133 13.59 8.83 -11.02
C CYS A 133 14.42 8.03 -10.00
N LYS A 134 15.28 8.73 -9.27
CA LYS A 134 16.10 8.10 -8.23
C LYS A 134 15.32 8.00 -6.92
N ILE A 135 15.41 6.86 -6.25
CA ILE A 135 14.93 6.67 -4.89
C ILE A 135 15.99 7.25 -3.94
N ILE A 136 15.57 8.17 -3.08
CA ILE A 136 16.45 8.80 -2.09
C ILE A 136 16.63 7.87 -0.91
N ARG A 137 15.50 7.33 -0.43
CA ARG A 137 15.42 6.39 0.67
C ARG A 137 14.25 5.45 0.45
N TYR A 138 14.39 4.21 0.92
CA TYR A 138 13.26 3.30 0.99
C TYR A 138 13.27 2.51 2.29
N GLU A 139 12.08 2.08 2.70
CA GLU A 139 11.86 1.14 3.79
C GLU A 139 10.90 0.06 3.32
N MET A 140 11.06 -1.16 3.81
CA MET A 140 10.20 -2.27 3.43
C MET A 140 9.79 -3.10 4.64
N SER A 141 8.67 -3.80 4.52
CA SER A 141 8.18 -4.66 5.59
C SER A 141 9.09 -5.89 5.79
N ARG A 142 9.37 -6.23 7.06
CA ARG A 142 10.11 -7.45 7.44
C ARG A 142 9.45 -8.75 6.95
N ALA A 143 8.17 -8.69 6.59
CA ALA A 143 7.46 -9.84 6.05
C ALA A 143 7.96 -10.24 4.65
N LEU A 144 8.52 -9.30 3.89
CA LEU A 144 9.19 -9.60 2.63
C LEU A 144 10.46 -10.44 2.86
N ASP A 145 11.22 -10.15 3.91
CA ASP A 145 12.38 -10.97 4.31
C ASP A 145 11.96 -12.40 4.65
N HIS A 146 10.83 -12.56 5.35
CA HIS A 146 10.27 -13.88 5.64
C HIS A 146 9.81 -14.64 4.38
N LEU A 147 9.27 -13.95 3.37
CA LEU A 147 8.95 -14.56 2.08
C LEU A 147 10.22 -14.99 1.32
N ARG A 148 11.27 -14.17 1.37
CA ARG A 148 12.57 -14.46 0.77
C ARG A 148 13.21 -15.70 1.41
N ALA A 149 13.26 -15.75 2.73
CA ALA A 149 13.84 -16.86 3.48
C ALA A 149 13.13 -18.21 3.20
N LYS A 150 11.82 -18.18 2.92
CA LYS A 150 11.03 -19.37 2.56
C LYS A 150 11.09 -19.72 1.06
N GLY A 151 11.84 -18.99 0.24
CA GLY A 151 11.91 -19.20 -1.21
C GLY A 151 10.61 -18.93 -1.96
N ARG A 152 9.66 -18.23 -1.34
CA ARG A 152 8.31 -17.95 -1.91
C ARG A 152 8.25 -16.64 -2.66
N LEU A 153 9.25 -15.77 -2.46
CA LEU A 153 9.29 -14.44 -3.07
C LEU A 153 9.22 -14.49 -4.60
N ARG A 154 9.89 -15.46 -5.25
CA ARG A 154 9.85 -15.64 -6.71
C ARG A 154 8.42 -15.80 -7.26
N PHE A 155 7.58 -16.58 -6.58
CA PHE A 155 6.20 -16.81 -7.02
C PHE A 155 5.34 -15.56 -6.79
N TRP A 156 5.60 -14.84 -5.71
CA TRP A 156 4.94 -13.59 -5.41
C TRP A 156 5.31 -12.48 -6.39
N LEU A 157 6.52 -12.49 -6.98
CA LEU A 157 6.98 -11.52 -7.98
C LEU A 157 6.72 -11.93 -9.44
N ALA A 158 6.39 -13.20 -9.71
CA ALA A 158 6.36 -13.75 -11.07
C ALA A 158 5.36 -13.07 -12.03
N SER A 159 4.28 -12.48 -11.51
CA SER A 159 3.30 -11.72 -12.29
C SER A 159 3.31 -10.24 -11.90
N PRO A 160 3.07 -9.32 -12.84
CA PRO A 160 3.01 -7.89 -12.54
C PRO A 160 1.84 -7.59 -11.60
N PHE A 161 2.03 -6.65 -10.68
CA PHE A 161 1.01 -6.23 -9.73
C PHE A 161 0.04 -5.25 -10.37
N VAL A 162 -1.26 -5.46 -10.19
CA VAL A 162 -2.28 -4.56 -10.72
C VAL A 162 -2.74 -3.58 -9.64
N LEU A 163 -2.75 -2.29 -9.96
CA LEU A 163 -3.25 -1.24 -9.09
C LEU A 163 -4.75 -1.43 -8.84
N GLN A 164 -5.15 -1.50 -7.57
CA GLN A 164 -6.54 -1.66 -7.16
C GLN A 164 -7.12 -0.37 -6.60
N ARG A 165 -6.36 0.31 -5.73
CA ARG A 165 -6.81 1.54 -5.07
C ARG A 165 -5.67 2.52 -4.94
N GLU A 166 -6.04 3.78 -4.90
CA GLU A 166 -5.11 4.89 -4.71
C GLU A 166 -5.68 5.89 -3.73
N LEU A 167 -4.79 6.48 -2.94
CA LEU A 167 -5.10 7.55 -2.00
C LEU A 167 -3.98 8.59 -2.12
N ALA A 168 -4.32 9.85 -2.35
CA ALA A 168 -3.33 10.90 -2.48
C ALA A 168 -3.83 12.24 -1.97
N THR A 169 -2.90 13.10 -1.60
CA THR A 169 -3.14 14.51 -1.28
C THR A 169 -3.39 15.36 -2.53
N LEU A 170 -2.91 14.90 -3.70
CA LEU A 170 -2.98 15.61 -4.98
C LEU A 170 -4.06 15.01 -5.90
N PRO A 171 -4.81 15.85 -6.65
CA PRO A 171 -5.65 15.34 -7.75
C PRO A 171 -4.80 14.86 -8.93
N LYS A 172 -5.21 13.74 -9.55
CA LYS A 172 -4.54 13.20 -10.75
C LYS A 172 -4.60 14.14 -11.94
N ALA A 173 -5.79 14.62 -12.28
CA ALA A 173 -6.01 15.59 -13.34
C ALA A 173 -6.51 16.90 -12.73
N PRO A 174 -5.66 17.94 -12.59
CA PRO A 174 -6.11 19.21 -12.07
C PRO A 174 -7.05 19.87 -13.09
N ILE A 175 -8.30 20.09 -12.69
CA ILE A 175 -9.27 20.81 -13.52
C ILE A 175 -9.04 22.30 -13.31
N ARG A 176 -8.71 23.03 -14.39
CA ARG A 176 -8.63 24.49 -14.39
C ARG A 176 -9.88 25.02 -15.08
N VAL A 177 -10.74 25.70 -14.33
CA VAL A 177 -11.86 26.45 -14.90
C VAL A 177 -11.31 27.81 -15.32
N ILE A 178 -11.15 27.99 -16.63
CA ILE A 178 -10.73 29.27 -17.20
C ILE A 178 -11.99 29.93 -17.76
N GLU A 179 -12.31 31.11 -17.25
CA GLU A 179 -13.35 31.94 -17.86
C GLU A 179 -12.85 32.45 -19.21
N ALA A 180 -13.64 32.29 -20.27
CA ALA A 180 -13.26 32.82 -21.58
C ALA A 180 -13.14 34.36 -21.51
N PRO A 181 -12.10 34.97 -22.10
CA PRO A 181 -12.02 36.41 -22.24
C PRO A 181 -13.17 36.91 -23.12
N LYS A 182 -13.76 38.06 -22.79
CA LYS A 182 -14.89 38.59 -23.55
C LYS A 182 -14.43 39.29 -24.83
N ASP A 183 -13.25 39.89 -24.80
CA ASP A 183 -12.69 40.69 -25.91
C ASP A 183 -11.20 40.40 -26.18
N THR A 184 -10.75 40.73 -27.39
CA THR A 184 -9.35 40.55 -27.84
C THR A 184 -8.33 41.36 -27.04
N ILE A 185 -8.72 42.53 -26.53
CA ILE A 185 -7.87 43.37 -25.67
C ILE A 185 -7.68 42.74 -24.28
N GLU A 186 -8.73 42.10 -23.72
CA GLU A 186 -8.62 41.35 -22.46
C GLU A 186 -7.80 40.05 -22.63
N ALA A 187 -7.82 39.45 -23.83
CA ALA A 187 -7.04 38.25 -24.13
C ALA A 187 -5.52 38.52 -24.11
N GLU A 188 -5.07 39.68 -24.61
CA GLU A 188 -3.64 40.06 -24.59
C GLU A 188 -3.14 40.39 -23.18
N GLN A 189 -4.01 40.93 -22.32
CA GLN A 189 -3.70 41.22 -20.92
C GLN A 189 -3.71 39.96 -20.04
N ARG A 190 -4.51 38.94 -20.37
CA ARG A 190 -4.50 37.62 -19.73
C ARG A 190 -3.41 36.70 -20.30
N LYS A 191 -2.14 37.15 -20.34
CA LYS A 191 -1.02 36.20 -20.37
C LYS A 191 -1.04 35.43 -19.05
N THR A 192 -1.70 34.27 -19.07
CA THR A 192 -1.92 33.46 -17.88
C THR A 192 -0.58 32.85 -17.48
N GLU A 193 0.06 33.42 -16.46
CA GLU A 193 1.22 32.83 -15.82
C GLU A 193 0.81 31.45 -15.31
N ILE A 194 1.49 30.40 -15.79
CA ILE A 194 1.22 29.04 -15.36
C ILE A 194 1.79 28.93 -13.94
N SER A 195 0.95 29.26 -12.95
CA SER A 195 1.30 29.04 -11.54
C SER A 195 1.58 27.54 -11.36
N LEU A 196 2.84 27.22 -11.08
CA LEU A 196 3.26 25.88 -10.71
C LEU A 196 2.63 25.58 -9.36
N GLU A 197 1.67 24.65 -9.32
CA GLU A 197 1.00 24.29 -8.07
C GLU A 197 2.01 23.82 -7.03
N ASP A 198 2.21 24.66 -6.00
CA ASP A 198 3.12 24.43 -4.90
C ASP A 198 2.46 23.60 -3.79
N ARG A 199 1.89 22.43 -4.14
CA ARG A 199 1.31 21.48 -3.16
C ARG A 199 2.27 20.36 -2.79
N ASP A 200 2.24 19.95 -1.54
CA ASP A 200 2.98 18.78 -1.04
C ASP A 200 2.35 17.47 -1.56
N VAL A 201 3.21 16.49 -1.85
CA VAL A 201 2.85 15.27 -2.57
C VAL A 201 3.09 14.06 -1.68
N HIS A 202 1.98 13.47 -1.24
CA HIS A 202 1.95 12.19 -0.53
C HIS A 202 0.87 11.32 -1.16
N PHE A 203 1.20 10.06 -1.42
CA PHE A 203 0.22 9.10 -1.94
C PHE A 203 0.55 7.66 -1.57
N THR A 204 -0.48 6.84 -1.53
CA THR A 204 -0.44 5.40 -1.32
C THR A 204 -1.11 4.72 -2.50
N TRP A 205 -0.45 3.72 -3.06
CA TRP A 205 -1.02 2.76 -3.99
C TRP A 205 -1.22 1.41 -3.30
N GLU A 206 -2.42 0.88 -3.40
CA GLU A 206 -2.74 -0.48 -3.00
C GLU A 206 -2.86 -1.33 -4.28
N PHE A 207 -1.96 -2.29 -4.41
CA PHE A 207 -1.93 -3.25 -5.49
C PHE A 207 -2.57 -4.57 -5.07
N ASP A 208 -2.75 -5.46 -6.04
CA ASP A 208 -3.09 -6.85 -5.77
C ASP A 208 -2.06 -7.55 -4.85
N ARG A 209 -2.45 -8.73 -4.35
CA ARG A 209 -1.63 -9.57 -3.45
C ARG A 209 -1.15 -8.82 -2.19
N ASN A 210 -1.95 -7.85 -1.74
CA ASN A 210 -1.74 -7.05 -0.54
C ASN A 210 -0.43 -6.26 -0.51
N LEU A 211 0.10 -5.88 -1.68
CA LEU A 211 1.24 -4.95 -1.76
C LEU A 211 0.73 -3.51 -1.65
N THR A 212 1.35 -2.74 -0.78
CA THR A 212 1.08 -1.31 -0.59
C THR A 212 2.36 -0.52 -0.79
N ILE A 213 2.34 0.43 -1.72
CA ILE A 213 3.45 1.34 -1.95
C ILE A 213 3.07 2.70 -1.40
N VAL A 214 3.88 3.21 -0.49
CA VAL A 214 3.73 4.53 0.09
C VAL A 214 4.82 5.40 -0.50
N VAL A 215 4.47 6.54 -1.08
CA VAL A 215 5.45 7.50 -1.57
C VAL A 215 5.34 8.77 -0.76
N GLU A 216 6.48 9.17 -0.20
CA GLU A 216 6.66 10.42 0.51
C GLU A 216 7.64 11.32 -0.25
N GLN A 217 7.41 12.63 -0.17
CA GLN A 217 8.37 13.61 -0.67
C GLN A 217 9.52 13.79 0.32
N GLU A 218 10.71 14.06 -0.22
CA GLU A 218 11.90 14.43 0.57
C GLU A 218 11.74 15.78 1.29
N GLN A 219 11.15 16.77 0.62
CA GLN A 219 11.08 18.12 1.18
C GLN A 219 10.19 18.19 2.42
N THR A 220 10.67 18.93 3.42
CA THR A 220 9.88 19.20 4.63
C THR A 220 8.58 19.90 4.25
N PRO A 221 7.42 19.37 4.68
CA PRO A 221 6.14 19.92 4.26
C PRO A 221 5.93 21.32 4.84
N SER A 222 5.26 22.16 4.06
CA SER A 222 4.81 23.48 4.51
C SER A 222 3.82 23.33 5.69
N TRP A 223 3.50 24.41 6.40
CA TRP A 223 2.49 24.37 7.47
C TRP A 223 1.15 23.82 6.96
N GLU A 224 0.69 24.27 5.80
CA GLU A 224 -0.53 23.76 5.15
C GLU A 224 -0.37 22.29 4.74
N GLY A 225 0.80 21.91 4.24
CA GLY A 225 1.13 20.54 3.89
C GLY A 225 1.15 19.57 5.07
N ARG A 226 1.54 20.04 6.26
CA ARG A 226 1.48 19.24 7.49
C ARG A 226 0.05 18.86 7.86
N VAL A 227 -0.89 19.79 7.72
CA VAL A 227 -2.32 19.51 7.97
C VAL A 227 -2.85 18.51 6.94
N GLN A 228 -2.49 18.69 5.67
CA GLN A 228 -2.85 17.76 4.60
C GLN A 228 -2.27 16.36 4.84
N LYS A 229 -0.99 16.27 5.23
CA LYS A 229 -0.34 15.01 5.61
C LYS A 229 -1.05 14.34 6.79
N LEU A 230 -1.39 15.10 7.83
CA LEU A 230 -2.11 14.55 8.99
C LEU A 230 -3.49 14.00 8.61
N TRP A 231 -4.23 14.71 7.77
CA TRP A 231 -5.52 14.25 7.26
C TRP A 231 -5.38 12.97 6.44
N TYR A 232 -4.40 12.95 5.54
CA TYR A 232 -4.04 11.79 4.74
C TYR A 232 -3.66 10.57 5.61
N ASP A 233 -2.81 10.76 6.63
CA ASP A 233 -2.39 9.70 7.55
C ASP A 233 -3.55 9.17 8.38
N THR A 234 -4.43 10.07 8.83
CA THR A 234 -5.66 9.70 9.55
C THR A 234 -6.57 8.87 8.66
N GLN A 235 -6.79 9.31 7.42
CA GLN A 235 -7.62 8.59 6.45
C GLN A 235 -7.05 7.21 6.11
N ARG A 236 -5.73 7.11 5.91
CA ARG A 236 -5.02 5.85 5.67
C ARG A 236 -5.16 4.90 6.85
N THR A 237 -4.99 5.40 8.07
CA THR A 237 -5.10 4.62 9.31
C THR A 237 -6.53 4.14 9.51
N TRP A 238 -7.52 5.01 9.30
CA TRP A 238 -8.93 4.67 9.39
C TRP A 238 -9.33 3.58 8.37
N ASN A 239 -8.90 3.70 7.12
CA ASN A 239 -9.16 2.69 6.09
C ASN A 239 -8.55 1.33 6.46
N THR A 240 -7.36 1.35 7.06
CA THR A 240 -6.70 0.12 7.53
C THR A 240 -7.43 -0.49 8.73
N ALA A 241 -7.82 0.33 9.70
CA ALA A 241 -8.59 -0.12 10.85
C ALA A 241 -9.96 -0.70 10.45
N ARG A 242 -10.62 -0.07 9.48
CA ARG A 242 -11.89 -0.54 8.93
C ARG A 242 -11.73 -1.88 8.21
N ALA A 243 -10.72 -2.02 7.36
CA ALA A 243 -10.46 -3.30 6.68
C ALA A 243 -10.16 -4.44 7.67
N ALA A 244 -9.42 -4.14 8.74
CA ALA A 244 -9.16 -5.10 9.82
C ALA A 244 -10.46 -5.47 10.58
N ALA A 245 -11.28 -4.46 10.91
CA ALA A 245 -12.57 -4.68 11.58
C ALA A 245 -13.55 -5.48 10.72
N ASP A 246 -13.62 -5.20 9.42
CA ASP A 246 -14.45 -5.92 8.46
C ASP A 246 -14.01 -7.39 8.35
N SER A 247 -12.70 -7.65 8.32
CA SER A 247 -12.14 -9.01 8.30
C SER A 247 -12.50 -9.79 9.57
N LEU A 248 -12.36 -9.14 10.74
CA LEU A 248 -12.73 -9.72 12.03
C LEU A 248 -14.25 -9.96 12.15
N SER A 249 -15.08 -9.06 11.61
CA SER A 249 -16.54 -9.22 11.55
C SER A 249 -16.94 -10.44 10.73
N GLN A 250 -16.22 -10.71 9.65
CA GLN A 250 -16.41 -11.88 8.79
C GLN A 250 -15.76 -13.16 9.35
N LYS A 251 -15.19 -13.10 10.57
CA LYS A 251 -14.43 -14.19 11.22
C LYS A 251 -13.24 -14.71 10.39
N THR A 252 -12.77 -13.89 9.46
CA THR A 252 -11.56 -14.16 8.68
C THR A 252 -10.38 -13.46 9.34
N LEU A 253 -9.21 -14.09 9.31
CA LEU A 253 -8.00 -13.43 9.77
C LEU A 253 -7.63 -12.33 8.76
N PRO A 254 -7.20 -11.14 9.23
CA PRO A 254 -6.76 -10.09 8.33
C PRO A 254 -5.57 -10.58 7.51
N GLN A 255 -5.64 -10.43 6.19
CA GLN A 255 -4.55 -10.83 5.32
C GLN A 255 -3.32 -9.97 5.57
N HIS A 256 -2.13 -10.58 5.53
CA HIS A 256 -0.90 -9.86 5.78
C HIS A 256 -0.63 -8.83 4.68
N ARG A 257 -0.36 -7.57 5.07
CA ARG A 257 -0.09 -6.47 4.14
C ARG A 257 1.41 -6.25 3.99
N PHE A 258 1.92 -6.39 2.78
CA PHE A 258 3.28 -6.04 2.43
C PHE A 258 3.34 -4.56 2.11
N TRP A 259 4.30 -3.84 2.68
CA TRP A 259 4.43 -2.41 2.43
C TRP A 259 5.86 -2.06 2.06
N ILE A 260 5.98 -1.12 1.12
CA ILE A 260 7.24 -0.51 0.70
C ILE A 260 7.01 1.00 0.73
N ALA A 261 7.79 1.70 1.55
CA ALA A 261 7.79 3.16 1.61
C ALA A 261 8.97 3.68 0.80
N LEU A 262 8.72 4.64 -0.08
CA LEU A 262 9.70 5.27 -0.96
C LEU A 262 9.73 6.76 -0.70
N GLU A 263 10.93 7.32 -0.63
CA GLU A 263 11.17 8.75 -0.56
C GLU A 263 11.71 9.23 -1.92
N LEU A 264 10.97 10.15 -2.56
CA LEU A 264 11.27 10.67 -3.89
C LEU A 264 11.33 12.20 -3.87
N HIS A 265 12.01 12.79 -4.85
CA HIS A 265 11.87 14.22 -5.10
C HIS A 265 10.42 14.55 -5.48
N ARG A 266 9.93 15.69 -5.00
CA ARG A 266 8.55 16.12 -5.18
C ARG A 266 8.07 16.20 -6.64
N ASP A 267 8.88 16.75 -7.54
CA ASP A 267 8.50 16.87 -8.96
C ASP A 267 8.40 15.49 -9.64
N ASP A 268 9.29 14.57 -9.27
CA ASP A 268 9.28 13.19 -9.73
C ASP A 268 8.05 12.44 -9.19
N ALA A 269 7.78 12.54 -7.89
CA ALA A 269 6.61 11.94 -7.26
C ALA A 269 5.31 12.43 -7.91
N LYS A 270 5.22 13.75 -8.16
CA LYS A 270 4.08 14.39 -8.85
C LYS A 270 3.91 13.87 -10.27
N ALA A 271 5.00 13.78 -11.04
CA ALA A 271 4.99 13.30 -12.41
C ALA A 271 4.54 11.83 -12.48
N ILE A 272 5.11 10.96 -11.63
CA ILE A 272 4.76 9.53 -11.57
C ILE A 272 3.29 9.36 -11.20
N TYR A 273 2.81 10.06 -10.17
CA TYR A 273 1.43 9.94 -9.72
C TYR A 273 0.40 10.34 -10.79
N ARG A 274 0.69 11.41 -11.55
CA ARG A 274 -0.20 11.87 -12.61
C ARG A 274 -0.12 11.02 -13.88
N ALA A 275 1.04 10.42 -14.16
CA ALA A 275 1.24 9.60 -15.34
C ALA A 275 0.59 8.22 -15.23
N LEU A 276 0.43 7.67 -14.02
CA LEU A 276 -0.08 6.31 -13.86
C LEU A 276 -1.59 6.20 -14.09
N PRO A 277 -2.04 5.30 -14.99
CA PRO A 277 -3.46 5.03 -15.21
C PRO A 277 -4.10 4.32 -14.01
N GLN A 278 -5.43 4.28 -13.97
CA GLN A 278 -6.19 3.63 -12.87
C GLN A 278 -5.92 2.12 -12.75
N LYS A 279 -5.60 1.45 -13.87
CA LYS A 279 -5.25 0.03 -13.93
C LYS A 279 -3.78 -0.15 -14.29
N ALA A 280 -2.91 0.64 -13.65
CA ALA A 280 -1.47 0.50 -13.82
C ALA A 280 -0.97 -0.88 -13.37
N MET A 281 0.03 -1.38 -14.08
CA MET A 281 0.77 -2.58 -13.71
C MET A 281 2.11 -2.18 -13.11
N LEU A 282 2.62 -2.99 -12.18
CA LEU A 282 3.89 -2.79 -11.51
C LEU A 282 4.78 -4.04 -11.62
N ALA A 283 6.04 -3.85 -11.97
CA ALA A 283 7.11 -4.84 -11.77
C ALA A 283 8.05 -4.39 -10.65
N LEU A 284 8.39 -5.30 -9.74
CA LEU A 284 9.19 -5.02 -8.55
C LEU A 284 10.46 -5.88 -8.55
N HIS A 285 11.61 -5.25 -8.30
CA HIS A 285 12.90 -5.91 -8.11
C HIS A 285 13.44 -5.61 -6.71
N LEU A 286 13.89 -6.66 -6.01
CA LEU A 286 14.30 -6.69 -4.60
C LEU A 286 15.70 -7.28 -4.43
#